data_AF-A0A519GJH0-F1
#
_entry.id   AF-A0A519GJH0-F1
#
_cell.length_a   1.000
_cell.length_b   1.000
_cell.length_c   1.000
_cell.angle_alpha   90.00
_cell.angle_beta   90.00
_cell.angle_gamma   90.00
#
_symmetry.space_group_name_H-M   'P 1'
#
loop_
_entity.id
_entity.type
_entity.pdbx_description
1 polymer ?
#
loop_
_entity_poly.entity_id
_entity_poly.type
_entity_poly.pdbx_seq_one_letter_code
_entity_poly.pdbx_strand_id
1 'polypeptide(L)'
;SWFEIDGQLPTAKAALGDAKVTADPLVAVYSEQLENARILPLVPNWDGETGKALLDALNAIVLTGADRASTIASLVETTAGTSAK
;
A
#
# COMPACT_ATOMS: atom_id res chain seq x y z
N SER A 1 -20.94 -4.80 -17.05
CA SER A 1 -21.00 -3.94 -15.85
C SER A 1 -19.76 -3.05 -15.85
N TRP A 2 -19.67 -2.03 -15.00
CA TRP A 2 -18.44 -1.20 -14.91
C TRP A 2 -17.19 -2.06 -14.68
N PHE A 3 -17.34 -3.11 -13.88
CA PHE A 3 -16.26 -3.99 -13.46
C PHE A 3 -15.69 -4.80 -14.63
N GLU A 4 -16.55 -5.25 -15.57
CA GLU A 4 -16.11 -5.92 -16.81
C GLU A 4 -15.35 -4.98 -17.77
N ILE A 5 -15.47 -3.65 -17.59
CA ILE A 5 -14.83 -2.65 -18.45
C ILE A 5 -13.50 -2.17 -17.85
N ASP A 6 -13.45 -1.97 -16.53
CA ASP A 6 -12.32 -1.30 -15.86
C ASP A 6 -11.58 -2.21 -14.86
N GLY A 7 -12.17 -3.33 -14.43
CA GLY A 7 -11.55 -4.28 -13.49
C GLY A 7 -11.25 -3.71 -12.10
N GLN A 8 -11.59 -2.45 -11.83
CA GLN A 8 -11.35 -1.79 -10.55
C GLN A 8 -12.32 -2.28 -9.49
N LEU A 9 -11.80 -2.52 -8.29
CA LEU A 9 -12.60 -2.97 -7.16
C LEU A 9 -13.56 -1.87 -6.71
N PRO A 10 -14.79 -2.24 -6.34
CA PRO A 10 -15.71 -1.28 -5.77
C PRO A 10 -15.24 -0.86 -4.37
N THR A 11 -15.26 0.44 -4.08
CA THR A 11 -15.08 0.95 -2.71
C THR A 11 -16.34 0.78 -1.86
N ALA A 12 -17.51 0.76 -2.48
CA ALA A 12 -18.78 0.53 -1.82
C ALA A 12 -19.01 -0.97 -1.56
N LYS A 13 -19.03 -1.38 -0.29
CA LYS A 13 -19.26 -2.78 0.12
C LYS A 13 -20.53 -3.40 -0.48
N ALA A 14 -21.58 -2.60 -0.70
CA ALA A 14 -22.83 -3.07 -1.29
C ALA A 14 -22.66 -3.67 -2.69
N ALA A 15 -21.64 -3.23 -3.46
CA ALA A 15 -21.36 -3.77 -4.79
C ALA A 15 -20.83 -5.21 -4.75
N LEU A 16 -20.32 -5.70 -3.61
CA LEU A 16 -19.94 -7.10 -3.42
C LEU A 16 -21.17 -8.03 -3.29
N GLY A 17 -22.39 -7.49 -3.26
CA GLY A 17 -23.63 -8.27 -3.38
C GLY A 17 -24.06 -8.54 -4.82
N ASP A 18 -23.42 -7.94 -5.83
CA ASP A 18 -23.74 -8.16 -7.24
C ASP A 18 -23.07 -9.44 -7.74
N ALA A 19 -23.89 -10.40 -8.19
CA ALA A 19 -23.43 -11.68 -8.72
C ALA A 19 -22.46 -11.53 -9.92
N LYS A 20 -22.56 -10.45 -10.70
CA LYS A 20 -21.62 -10.19 -11.81
C LYS A 20 -20.25 -9.75 -11.33
N VAL A 21 -20.17 -9.14 -10.15
CA VAL A 21 -18.91 -8.74 -9.51
C VAL A 21 -18.28 -9.95 -8.83
N THR A 22 -19.05 -10.72 -8.07
CA THR A 22 -18.54 -11.90 -7.35
C THR A 22 -18.27 -13.12 -8.24
N ALA A 23 -18.76 -13.12 -9.49
CA ALA A 23 -18.44 -14.18 -10.46
C ALA A 23 -17.00 -14.09 -10.99
N ASP A 24 -16.33 -12.94 -10.86
CA ASP A 24 -14.93 -12.81 -11.26
C ASP A 24 -14.00 -13.39 -10.17
N PRO A 25 -13.14 -14.36 -10.50
CA PRO A 25 -12.24 -14.97 -9.53
C PRO A 25 -11.24 -13.99 -8.91
N LEU A 26 -10.88 -12.90 -9.60
CA LEU A 26 -10.00 -11.86 -9.05
C LEU A 26 -10.69 -11.07 -7.94
N VAL A 27 -12.01 -10.87 -8.02
CA VAL A 27 -12.76 -10.17 -6.97
C VAL A 27 -12.70 -10.93 -5.66
N ALA A 28 -12.76 -12.26 -5.68
CA ALA A 28 -12.60 -13.06 -4.47
C ALA A 28 -11.23 -12.85 -3.82
N VAL A 29 -10.15 -12.95 -4.60
CA VAL A 29 -8.77 -12.77 -4.12
C VAL A 29 -8.55 -11.37 -3.56
N TYR A 30 -8.98 -10.34 -4.30
CA TYR A 30 -8.76 -8.97 -3.87
C TYR A 30 -9.67 -8.55 -2.71
N SER A 31 -10.89 -9.09 -2.62
CA SER A 31 -11.76 -8.82 -1.48
C SER A 31 -11.19 -9.40 -0.19
N GLU A 32 -10.61 -10.61 -0.25
CA GLU A 32 -9.90 -11.21 0.89
C GLU A 32 -8.68 -10.36 1.29
N GLN A 33 -7.88 -9.91 0.32
CA GLN A 33 -6.74 -9.01 0.58
C GLN A 33 -7.17 -7.67 1.21
N LEU A 34 -8.35 -7.15 0.87
CA LEU A 34 -8.86 -5.90 1.44
C LEU A 34 -9.24 -6.03 2.93
N GLU A 35 -9.50 -7.23 3.44
CA GLU A 35 -9.88 -7.43 4.85
C GLU A 35 -8.76 -7.04 5.82
N ASN A 36 -7.51 -7.25 5.43
CA ASN A 36 -6.33 -6.94 6.22
C ASN A 36 -5.44 -5.84 5.63
N ALA A 37 -5.80 -5.32 4.46
CA ALA A 37 -5.15 -4.15 3.89
C ALA A 37 -5.17 -2.97 4.88
N ARG A 38 -4.12 -2.17 4.81
CA ARG A 38 -3.98 -0.92 5.54
C ARG A 38 -3.70 0.18 4.53
N ILE A 39 -4.35 1.31 4.71
CA ILE A 39 -3.96 2.52 4.00
C ILE A 39 -2.54 2.90 4.39
N LEU A 40 -1.82 3.54 3.48
CA LEU A 40 -0.56 4.17 3.81
C LEU A 40 -0.81 5.25 4.88
N PRO A 41 0.18 5.51 5.77
CA PRO A 41 0.09 6.61 6.72
C PRO A 41 -0.31 7.92 6.04
N LEU A 42 -1.34 8.58 6.58
CA LEU A 42 -1.86 9.83 6.05
C LEU A 42 -1.01 11.01 6.53
N VAL A 43 0.21 11.10 6.01
CA VAL A 43 1.15 12.20 6.27
C VAL A 43 1.22 13.16 5.07
N PRO A 44 1.55 14.43 5.32
CA PRO A 44 1.87 15.36 4.23
C PRO A 44 3.00 14.82 3.35
N ASN A 45 2.88 15.05 2.03
CA ASN A 45 3.93 14.73 1.06
C ASN A 45 4.46 13.29 1.14
N TRP A 46 3.58 12.30 1.38
CA TRP A 46 3.97 10.88 1.51
C TRP A 46 4.93 10.45 0.39
N ASP A 47 4.56 10.62 -0.88
CA ASP A 47 5.37 10.15 -2.02
C ASP A 47 6.73 10.84 -2.12
N GLY A 48 6.81 12.13 -1.79
CA GLY A 48 8.03 12.94 -1.92
C GLY A 48 9.01 12.80 -0.76
N GLU A 49 8.51 12.51 0.44
CA GLU A 49 9.32 12.42 1.67
C GLU A 49 9.37 11.00 2.22
N THR A 50 8.33 10.56 2.94
CA THR A 50 8.36 9.30 3.70
C THR A 50 8.49 8.08 2.77
N GLY A 51 7.75 8.07 1.66
CA GLY A 51 7.82 7.03 0.63
C GLY A 51 9.16 7.01 -0.10
N LYS A 52 9.74 8.17 -0.40
CA LYS A 52 11.09 8.27 -0.97
C LYS A 52 12.15 7.74 -0.01
N ALA A 53 12.11 8.13 1.27
CA ALA A 53 13.05 7.66 2.27
C ALA A 53 12.98 6.13 2.45
N LEU A 54 11.76 5.57 2.45
CA LEU A 54 11.55 4.12 2.46
C LEU A 54 12.17 3.43 1.23
N LEU A 55 11.94 3.97 0.04
CA LEU A 55 12.51 3.44 -1.21
C LEU A 55 14.04 3.50 -1.21
N ASP A 56 14.62 4.62 -0.80
CA ASP A 56 16.07 4.82 -0.74
C ASP A 56 16.72 3.83 0.26
N ALA A 57 16.09 3.60 1.42
CA ALA A 57 16.52 2.62 2.40
C ALA A 57 16.49 1.18 1.87
N LEU A 58 15.40 0.79 1.18
CA LEU A 58 15.27 -0.52 0.53
C LEU A 58 16.35 -0.72 -0.54
N ASN A 59 16.59 0.30 -1.37
CA ASN A 59 17.60 0.26 -2.41
C ASN A 59 19.01 0.14 -1.82
N ALA A 60 19.33 0.86 -0.74
CA ALA A 60 20.61 0.71 -0.06
C ALA A 60 20.83 -0.73 0.44
N ILE A 61 19.82 -1.34 1.06
CA ILE A 61 19.94 -2.72 1.55
C ILE A 61 20.13 -3.70 0.40
N VAL A 62 19.24 -3.64 -0.61
CA VAL A 62 19.16 -4.68 -1.64
C VAL A 62 20.21 -4.51 -2.74
N LEU A 63 20.53 -3.27 -3.13
CA LEU A 63 21.40 -3.00 -4.27
C LEU A 63 22.86 -2.79 -3.88
N THR A 64 23.14 -2.30 -2.66
CA THR A 64 24.51 -1.99 -2.23
C THR A 64 24.98 -2.83 -1.05
N GLY A 65 24.10 -3.61 -0.42
CA GLY A 65 24.44 -4.45 0.73
C GLY A 65 24.61 -3.67 2.04
N ALA A 66 23.97 -2.51 2.16
CA ALA A 66 23.96 -1.75 3.41
C ALA A 66 23.42 -2.60 4.56
N ASP A 67 23.95 -2.40 5.76
CA ASP A 67 23.48 -3.12 6.95
C ASP A 67 22.00 -2.82 7.22
N ARG A 68 21.21 -3.88 7.32
CA ARG A 68 19.76 -3.79 7.45
C ARG A 68 19.34 -3.06 8.73
N ALA A 69 19.98 -3.38 9.85
CA ALA A 69 19.53 -2.89 11.16
C ALA A 69 19.73 -1.38 11.28
N SER A 70 20.92 -0.89 10.97
CA SER A 70 21.25 0.54 10.96
C SER A 70 20.47 1.30 9.88
N THR A 71 20.28 0.73 8.69
CA THR A 71 19.51 1.40 7.62
C THR A 71 18.04 1.59 8.02
N ILE A 72 17.42 0.59 8.64
CA ILE A 72 16.03 0.72 9.15
C ILE A 72 15.96 1.72 10.30
N ALA A 73 16.95 1.73 11.22
CA ALA A 73 16.99 2.70 12.31
C ALA A 73 17.05 4.15 11.76
N SER A 74 17.91 4.40 10.77
CA SER A 74 18.03 5.70 10.12
C SER A 74 16.75 6.12 9.39
N LEU A 75 16.02 5.18 8.76
CA LEU A 75 14.72 5.47 8.15
C LEU A 75 13.71 5.95 9.21
N VAL A 76 13.63 5.25 10.34
CA VAL A 76 12.71 5.61 11.44
C VAL A 76 13.07 6.98 12.01
N GLU A 77 14.36 7.24 12.26
CA GLU A 77 14.84 8.54 12.74
C GLU A 77 14.50 9.67 11.76
N THR A 78 14.75 9.46 10.46
CA THR A 78 14.50 10.46 9.41
C THR A 78 13.02 10.82 9.29
N THR A 79 12.13 9.85 9.55
CA THR A 79 10.67 10.02 9.39
C THR A 79 9.94 10.32 10.69
N ALA A 80 10.65 10.35 11.84
CA ALA A 80 10.05 10.53 13.16
C ALA A 80 9.31 11.88 13.35
N GLY A 81 9.70 12.91 12.60
CA GLY A 81 9.07 14.23 12.65
C GLY A 81 7.72 14.32 11.90
N THR A 82 7.36 13.29 11.13
CA THR A 82 6.20 13.32 10.25
C THR A 82 5.00 12.67 10.93
N SER A 83 4.17 13.47 11.59
CA SER A 83 2.96 12.96 12.25
C SER A 83 1.90 12.57 11.22
N ALA A 84 1.42 11.33 11.29
CA ALA A 84 0.21 10.91 10.61
C ALA A 84 -1.00 11.65 11.19
N LYS A 85 -1.98 11.98 10.34
CA LYS A 85 -3.31 12.46 10.75
C LYS A 85 -4.25 11.30 11.04
#